data_AF-A0A150R299-F1
#
_entry.id   AF-A0A150R299-F1
#
_cell.length_a   1.000
_cell.length_b   1.000
_cell.length_c   1.000
_cell.angle_alpha   90.00
_cell.angle_beta   90.00
_cell.angle_gamma   90.00
#
_symmetry.space_group_name_H-M   'P 1'
#
loop_
_entity.id
_entity.type
_entity.pdbx_description
1 polymer ?
#
loop_
_entity_poly.entity_id
_entity_poly.type
_entity_poly.pdbx_seq_one_letter_code
_entity_poly.pdbx_strand_id
1 'polypeptide(L)'
;MHELAALTDSVLQQAEPSHDALAVLFRAALEEQKAALERLMPATRDDDFAMEAIKNDLSIVYHAHEVAQTNIRAWVRHLGWSGDPRLPIALEAADRSAQMKRRLERVAALLEERFSHDKLKYVIPSFYDTVMR
;
A
#
# COMPACT_ATOMS: atom_id res chain seq x y z
N MET A 1 -6.20 9.91 3.85
CA MET A 1 -5.59 9.86 2.50
C MET A 1 -4.32 10.68 2.38
N HIS A 2 -4.32 11.98 2.74
CA HIS A 2 -3.11 12.83 2.71
C HIS A 2 -1.92 12.25 3.50
N GLU A 3 -2.15 11.74 4.70
CA GLU A 3 -1.10 11.11 5.50
C GLU A 3 -0.54 9.80 4.90
N LEU A 4 -1.35 9.08 4.12
CA LEU A 4 -0.93 7.86 3.42
C LEU A 4 -0.02 8.23 2.24
N ALA A 5 -0.38 9.25 1.46
CA ALA A 5 0.44 9.73 0.36
C ALA A 5 1.83 10.24 0.84
N ALA A 6 1.85 11.02 1.92
CA ALA A 6 3.12 11.51 2.51
C ALA A 6 4.01 10.36 3.02
N LEU A 7 3.41 9.29 3.56
CA LEU A 7 4.15 8.12 4.00
C LEU A 7 4.70 7.31 2.82
N THR A 8 3.92 7.16 1.74
CA THR A 8 4.37 6.54 0.49
C THR A 8 5.58 7.28 -0.09
N ASP A 9 5.54 8.62 -0.11
CA ASP A 9 6.66 9.45 -0.58
C ASP A 9 7.91 9.27 0.26
N SER A 10 7.76 9.23 1.58
CA SER A 10 8.88 8.98 2.47
C SER A 10 9.56 7.64 2.19
N VAL A 11 8.79 6.59 1.90
CA VAL A 11 9.34 5.26 1.58
C VAL A 11 10.01 5.24 0.21
N LEU A 12 9.41 5.91 -0.79
CA LEU A 12 10.00 6.06 -2.11
C LEU A 12 11.32 6.83 -2.10
N GLN A 13 11.51 7.77 -1.18
CA GLN A 13 12.79 8.48 -1.03
C GLN A 13 13.88 7.60 -0.41
N GLN A 14 13.52 6.70 0.52
CA GLN A 14 14.47 5.85 1.22
C GLN A 14 14.93 4.63 0.42
N ALA A 15 14.03 4.10 -0.41
CA ALA A 15 14.35 2.99 -1.29
C ALA A 15 15.12 3.48 -2.53
N GLU A 16 16.21 4.26 -2.40
CA GLU A 16 17.08 4.82 -3.47
C GLU A 16 17.05 3.98 -4.77
N PRO A 17 17.21 4.57 -5.98
CA PRO A 17 17.20 3.81 -7.24
C PRO A 17 18.23 2.69 -7.19
N SER A 18 17.73 1.52 -6.81
CA SER A 18 18.49 0.32 -6.54
C SER A 18 18.37 -0.53 -7.78
N HIS A 19 19.48 -1.03 -8.30
CA HIS A 19 19.47 -1.98 -9.41
C HIS A 19 18.94 -3.37 -8.99
N ASP A 20 18.64 -3.58 -7.71
CA ASP A 20 17.97 -4.79 -7.23
C ASP A 20 16.52 -4.85 -7.73
N ALA A 21 16.20 -5.90 -8.50
CA ALA A 21 14.88 -6.10 -9.08
C ALA A 21 13.75 -6.09 -8.03
N LEU A 22 13.98 -6.60 -6.82
CA LEU A 22 12.97 -6.62 -5.76
C LEU A 22 12.68 -5.22 -5.23
N ALA A 23 13.72 -4.38 -5.11
CA ALA A 23 13.57 -2.98 -4.74
C ALA A 23 12.85 -2.18 -5.84
N VAL A 24 13.14 -2.45 -7.12
CA VAL A 24 12.46 -1.82 -8.26
C VAL A 24 10.97 -2.17 -8.26
N LEU A 25 10.62 -3.44 -8.10
CA LEU A 25 9.22 -3.88 -8.05
C LEU A 25 8.48 -3.30 -6.84
N PHE A 26 9.14 -3.24 -5.68
CA PHE A 26 8.60 -2.59 -4.50
C PHE A 26 8.27 -1.11 -4.76
N ARG A 27 9.21 -0.37 -5.36
CA ARG A 27 9.02 1.04 -5.71
C ARG A 27 7.89 1.23 -6.72
N ALA A 28 7.89 0.46 -7.81
CA ALA A 28 6.87 0.56 -8.86
C ALA A 28 5.45 0.37 -8.29
N ALA A 29 5.28 -0.60 -7.40
CA ALA A 29 4.01 -0.82 -6.72
C ALA A 29 3.63 0.36 -5.80
N LEU A 30 4.58 0.95 -5.08
CA LEU A 30 4.32 2.14 -4.26
C LEU A 30 4.01 3.39 -5.10
N GLU A 31 4.63 3.55 -6.27
CA GLU A 31 4.33 4.62 -7.22
C GLU A 31 2.90 4.48 -7.76
N GLU A 32 2.45 3.25 -8.07
CA GLU A 32 1.07 2.97 -8.46
C GLU A 32 0.08 3.25 -7.32
N GLN A 33 0.41 2.82 -6.09
CA GLN A 33 -0.37 3.15 -4.89
C GLN A 33 -0.48 4.67 -4.72
N LYS A 34 0.62 5.42 -4.88
CA LYS A 34 0.64 6.88 -4.78
C LYS A 34 -0.27 7.52 -5.81
N ALA A 35 -0.13 7.14 -7.09
CA ALA A 35 -0.92 7.71 -8.17
C ALA A 35 -2.43 7.49 -7.95
N ALA A 36 -2.82 6.31 -7.44
CA ALA A 36 -4.20 6.03 -7.10
C ALA A 36 -4.70 6.82 -5.88
N LEU A 37 -3.87 6.98 -4.84
CA LEU A 37 -4.18 7.85 -3.71
C LEU A 37 -4.40 9.30 -4.16
N GLU A 38 -3.58 9.82 -5.09
CA GLU A 38 -3.72 11.16 -5.64
C GLU A 38 -5.04 11.37 -6.39
N ARG A 39 -5.54 10.34 -7.07
CA ARG A 39 -6.87 10.37 -7.73
C ARG A 39 -8.02 10.22 -6.74
N LEU A 40 -7.83 9.46 -5.65
CA LEU A 40 -8.84 9.32 -4.58
C LEU A 40 -9.02 10.58 -3.74
N MET A 41 -7.96 11.35 -3.53
CA MET A 41 -8.01 12.56 -2.70
C MET A 41 -9.12 13.54 -3.11
N PRO A 42 -9.24 13.98 -4.38
CA PRO A 42 -10.33 14.88 -4.78
C PRO A 42 -11.70 14.22 -4.70
N ALA A 43 -11.81 12.94 -5.08
CA ALA A 43 -13.09 12.21 -5.08
C ALA A 43 -13.66 12.00 -3.67
N THR A 44 -12.81 12.05 -2.64
CA THR A 44 -13.20 11.86 -1.23
C THR A 44 -13.37 13.17 -0.46
N ARG A 45 -13.26 14.34 -1.11
CA ARG A 45 -13.49 15.65 -0.48
C ARG A 45 -14.96 16.01 -0.30
N ASP A 46 -15.83 15.43 -1.12
CA ASP A 46 -17.27 15.58 -1.01
C ASP A 46 -17.79 14.62 0.06
N ASP A 47 -18.50 15.09 1.06
CA ASP A 47 -19.02 14.21 2.12
C ASP A 47 -19.98 13.14 1.57
N ASP A 48 -20.56 13.31 0.37
CA ASP A 48 -21.55 12.41 -0.22
C ASP A 48 -21.06 11.65 -1.47
N PHE A 49 -19.74 11.43 -1.60
CA PHE A 49 -19.20 10.63 -2.70
C PHE A 49 -19.77 9.19 -2.76
N ALA A 50 -20.00 8.72 -3.99
CA ALA A 50 -20.47 7.36 -4.27
C ALA A 50 -19.31 6.36 -4.37
N MET A 51 -19.54 5.10 -3.97
CA MET A 51 -18.56 4.01 -4.11
C MET A 51 -18.06 3.87 -5.56
N GLU A 52 -18.96 4.01 -6.54
CA GLU A 52 -18.63 3.92 -7.97
C GLU A 52 -17.57 4.93 -8.42
N ALA A 53 -17.48 6.09 -7.76
CA ALA A 53 -16.49 7.11 -8.07
C ALA A 53 -15.08 6.76 -7.59
N ILE A 54 -14.95 5.83 -6.63
CA ILE A 54 -13.68 5.54 -5.97
C ILE A 54 -13.25 4.07 -6.03
N LYS A 55 -14.14 3.15 -6.41
CA LYS A 55 -13.89 1.70 -6.32
C LYS A 55 -12.63 1.27 -7.08
N ASN A 56 -12.40 1.77 -8.29
CA ASN A 56 -11.26 1.36 -9.10
C ASN A 56 -9.94 1.79 -8.46
N ASP A 57 -9.85 3.06 -8.05
CA ASP A 57 -8.64 3.55 -7.41
C ASP A 57 -8.43 2.95 -6.01
N LEU A 58 -9.50 2.64 -5.27
CA LEU A 58 -9.40 1.86 -4.04
C LEU A 58 -8.80 0.48 -4.33
N SER A 59 -9.32 -0.26 -5.31
CA SER A 59 -8.76 -1.56 -5.67
C SER A 59 -7.28 -1.48 -6.04
N ILE A 60 -6.87 -0.44 -6.78
CA ILE A 60 -5.48 -0.20 -7.13
C ILE A 60 -4.64 0.05 -5.87
N VAL A 61 -5.07 0.94 -4.96
CA VAL A 61 -4.32 1.24 -3.72
C VAL A 61 -4.03 -0.02 -2.91
N TYR A 62 -5.05 -0.84 -2.68
CA TYR A 62 -4.88 -2.03 -1.85
C TYR A 62 -4.08 -3.12 -2.57
N HIS A 63 -4.37 -3.37 -3.84
CA HIS A 63 -3.61 -4.35 -4.62
C HIS A 63 -2.13 -3.99 -4.73
N ALA A 64 -1.83 -2.73 -5.07
CA ALA A 64 -0.47 -2.24 -5.17
C ALA A 64 0.26 -2.33 -3.82
N HIS A 65 -0.44 -2.07 -2.70
CA HIS A 65 0.14 -2.26 -1.38
C HIS A 65 0.53 -3.72 -1.10
N GLU A 66 -0.29 -4.69 -1.49
CA GLU A 66 0.01 -6.12 -1.31
C GLU A 66 1.20 -6.57 -2.14
N VAL A 67 1.28 -6.09 -3.38
CA VAL A 67 2.43 -6.32 -4.26
C VAL A 67 3.69 -5.72 -3.64
N ALA A 68 3.63 -4.48 -3.15
CA ALA A 68 4.74 -3.82 -2.47
C ALA A 68 5.19 -4.63 -1.23
N GLN A 69 4.24 -5.06 -0.41
CA GLN A 69 4.48 -5.87 0.80
C GLN A 69 5.18 -7.20 0.49
N THR A 70 4.81 -7.85 -0.60
CA THR A 70 5.45 -9.10 -1.02
C THR A 70 6.89 -8.87 -1.47
N ASN A 71 7.13 -7.81 -2.24
CA ASN A 71 8.46 -7.47 -2.74
C ASN A 71 9.41 -7.01 -1.63
N ILE A 72 8.98 -6.16 -0.70
CA ILE A 72 9.84 -5.70 0.41
C ILE A 72 10.25 -6.85 1.33
N ARG A 73 9.35 -7.80 1.62
CA ARG A 73 9.69 -9.01 2.40
C ARG A 73 10.68 -9.92 1.67
N ALA A 74 10.56 -10.04 0.34
CA ALA A 74 11.53 -10.79 -0.45
C ALA A 74 12.89 -10.09 -0.45
N TRP A 75 12.89 -8.77 -0.61
CA TRP A 75 14.12 -7.96 -0.63
C TRP A 75 14.88 -8.04 0.70
N VAL A 76 14.20 -7.85 1.83
CA VAL A 76 14.81 -8.00 3.17
C VAL A 76 15.43 -9.38 3.36
N ARG A 77 14.74 -10.45 2.95
CA ARG A 77 15.28 -11.82 3.03
C ARG A 77 16.53 -11.99 2.16
N HIS A 78 16.48 -11.49 0.93
CA HIS A 78 17.61 -11.55 0.00
C HIS A 78 18.86 -10.88 0.60
N LEU A 79 18.73 -9.63 1.07
CA LEU A 79 19.83 -8.89 1.69
C LEU A 79 20.34 -9.54 2.98
N GLY A 80 19.42 -10.13 3.76
CA GLY A 80 19.78 -10.86 4.98
C GLY A 80 20.63 -12.10 4.69
N TRP A 81 20.32 -12.85 3.63
CA TRP A 81 21.09 -14.04 3.25
C TRP A 81 22.46 -13.70 2.66
N SER A 82 22.60 -12.57 1.97
CA SER A 82 23.87 -12.15 1.38
C SER A 82 24.77 -11.35 2.34
N GLY A 83 24.27 -10.99 3.53
CA GLY A 83 24.98 -10.10 4.44
C GLY A 83 25.16 -8.70 3.85
N ASP A 84 24.24 -8.27 2.99
CA ASP A 84 24.35 -7.02 2.25
C ASP A 84 24.22 -5.80 3.18
N PRO A 85 25.11 -4.80 3.07
CA PRO A 85 25.09 -3.62 3.92
C PRO A 85 23.83 -2.75 3.78
N ARG A 86 23.01 -2.97 2.74
CA ARG A 86 21.72 -2.28 2.54
C ARG A 86 20.60 -2.86 3.40
N LEU A 87 20.80 -3.96 4.11
CA LEU A 87 19.78 -4.58 4.95
C LEU A 87 19.09 -3.61 5.93
N PRO A 88 19.80 -2.70 6.65
CA PRO A 88 19.14 -1.74 7.54
C PRO A 88 18.14 -0.83 6.82
N ILE A 89 18.46 -0.40 5.58
CA ILE A 89 17.58 0.45 4.76
C ILE A 89 16.32 -0.32 4.37
N ALA A 90 16.46 -1.57 3.93
CA ALA A 90 15.33 -2.40 3.56
C ALA A 90 14.43 -2.73 4.77
N LEU A 91 15.01 -2.92 5.96
CA LEU A 91 14.26 -3.12 7.20
C LEU A 91 13.46 -1.86 7.59
N GLU A 92 14.03 -0.67 7.45
CA GLU A 92 13.32 0.58 7.69
C GLU A 92 12.14 0.76 6.71
N ALA A 93 12.37 0.50 5.42
CA ALA A 93 11.31 0.53 4.41
C ALA A 93 10.21 -0.50 4.69
N ALA A 94 10.57 -1.69 5.19
CA ALA A 94 9.62 -2.71 5.60
C ALA A 94 8.76 -2.25 6.79
N ASP A 95 9.38 -1.63 7.81
CA ASP A 95 8.63 -1.11 8.96
C ASP A 95 7.63 -0.03 8.51
N ARG A 96 8.08 0.97 7.73
CA ARG A 96 7.21 2.02 7.19
C ARG A 96 6.07 1.44 6.35
N SER A 97 6.36 0.41 5.55
CA SER A 97 5.33 -0.30 4.79
C SER A 97 4.32 -1.00 5.69
N ALA A 98 4.75 -1.60 6.81
CA ALA A 98 3.82 -2.13 7.81
C ALA A 98 2.98 -1.04 8.48
N GLN A 99 3.50 0.18 8.67
CA GLN A 99 2.70 1.32 9.15
C GLN A 99 1.65 1.75 8.12
N MET A 100 1.98 1.72 6.81
CA MET A 100 1.02 1.95 5.72
C MET A 100 -0.11 0.93 5.77
N LYS A 101 0.19 -0.36 5.95
CA LYS A 101 -0.82 -1.42 6.08
C LYS A 101 -1.83 -1.10 7.20
N ARG A 102 -1.34 -0.76 8.39
CA ARG A 102 -2.22 -0.40 9.53
C ARG A 102 -3.11 0.82 9.24
N ARG A 103 -2.63 1.76 8.43
CA ARG A 103 -3.43 2.92 8.00
C ARG A 103 -4.50 2.51 6.99
N LEU A 104 -4.15 1.66 6.02
CA LEU A 104 -5.11 1.12 5.06
C LEU A 104 -6.19 0.30 5.76
N GLU A 105 -5.84 -0.54 6.74
CA GLU A 105 -6.81 -1.31 7.54
C GLU A 105 -7.82 -0.39 8.26
N ARG A 106 -7.37 0.76 8.80
CA ARG A 106 -8.27 1.75 9.39
C ARG A 106 -9.17 2.41 8.35
N VAL A 107 -8.64 2.74 7.17
CA VAL A 107 -9.43 3.32 6.09
C VAL A 107 -10.48 2.32 5.59
N ALA A 108 -10.14 1.04 5.47
CA ALA A 108 -11.07 -0.02 5.08
C ALA A 108 -12.25 -0.11 6.07
N ALA A 109 -11.97 -0.10 7.37
CA ALA A 109 -13.02 -0.10 8.40
C ALA A 109 -13.98 1.09 8.27
N LEU A 110 -13.45 2.31 8.05
CA LEU A 110 -14.29 3.51 7.84
C LEU A 110 -15.13 3.43 6.56
N LEU A 111 -14.57 2.86 5.50
CA LEU A 111 -15.30 2.65 4.24
C LEU A 111 -16.39 1.59 4.39
N GLU A 112 -16.16 0.55 5.20
CA GLU A 112 -17.14 -0.49 5.51
C GLU A 112 -18.34 0.06 6.29
N GLU A 113 -18.10 0.94 7.26
CA GLU A 113 -19.16 1.67 7.97
C GLU A 113 -20.02 2.50 7.00
N ARG A 114 -19.40 3.12 5.99
CA ARG A 114 -20.09 3.99 5.02
C ARG A 114 -20.84 3.23 3.93
N PHE A 115 -20.25 2.18 3.38
CA PHE A 115 -20.75 1.53 2.15
C PHE A 115 -21.23 0.10 2.33
N SER A 116 -21.15 -0.43 3.56
CA SER A 116 -21.41 -1.83 3.92
C SER A 116 -20.38 -2.83 3.38
N HIS A 117 -20.22 -3.92 4.13
CA HIS A 117 -19.38 -5.06 3.81
C HIS A 117 -19.59 -5.61 2.39
N ASP A 118 -20.85 -5.79 1.98
CA ASP A 118 -21.19 -6.45 0.70
C ASP A 118 -20.68 -5.69 -0.52
N LYS A 119 -20.54 -4.37 -0.42
CA LYS A 119 -19.95 -3.55 -1.48
C LYS A 119 -18.43 -3.55 -1.43
N LEU A 120 -17.84 -3.54 -0.24
CA LEU A 120 -16.39 -3.44 -0.09
C LEU A 120 -15.64 -4.73 -0.39
N LYS A 121 -16.22 -5.90 -0.11
CA LYS A 121 -15.52 -7.19 -0.25
C LYS A 121 -15.01 -7.50 -1.66
N TYR A 122 -15.64 -6.92 -2.69
CA TYR A 122 -15.22 -7.07 -4.08
C TYR A 122 -14.26 -5.97 -4.55
N VAL A 123 -14.14 -4.88 -3.79
CA VAL A 123 -13.26 -3.75 -4.08
C VAL A 123 -11.90 -3.96 -3.40
N ILE A 124 -11.90 -4.50 -2.19
CA ILE A 124 -10.71 -4.74 -1.37
C ILE A 124 -10.74 -6.18 -0.83
N PRO A 125 -10.54 -7.22 -1.67
CA PRO A 125 -10.69 -8.61 -1.25
C PRO A 125 -9.73 -9.00 -0.12
N SER A 126 -8.51 -8.46 -0.16
CA SER A 126 -7.43 -8.75 0.79
C SER A 126 -7.71 -8.35 2.23
N PHE A 127 -8.69 -7.48 2.47
CA PHE A 127 -9.14 -7.15 3.82
C PHE A 127 -10.07 -8.22 4.42
N TYR A 128 -10.70 -9.04 3.56
CA TYR A 128 -11.72 -10.02 3.93
C TYR A 128 -11.27 -11.48 3.76
N ASP A 129 -10.09 -11.70 3.17
CA ASP A 129 -9.42 -13.00 3.14
C ASP A 129 -8.96 -13.41 4.55
N THR A 130 -9.92 -13.80 5.38
CA THR A 130 -9.73 -14.42 6.69
C THR A 130 -9.22 -15.86 6.59
N VAL A 131 -8.89 -16.34 5.38
CA VAL A 131 -8.38 -17.70 5.13
C VAL A 131 -6.84 -17.80 5.24
N MET A 132 -6.12 -16.69 5.43
CA MET A 132 -4.67 -16.71 5.73
C MET A 132 -4.32 -16.03 7.08
N ARG A 133 -4.98 -16.47 8.17
CA ARG A 133 -4.47 -16.33 9.54
C ARG A 133 -3.94 -17.67 10.04
#